data_AF-A0A3N0UTV0-F1
#
_entry.id   AF-A0A3N0UTV0-F1
#
_cell.length_a   1.000
_cell.length_b   1.000
_cell.length_c   1.000
_cell.angle_alpha   90.00
_cell.angle_beta   90.00
_cell.angle_gamma   90.00
#
_symmetry.space_group_name_H-M   'P 1'
#
loop_
_entity.id
_entity.type
_entity.pdbx_description
1 polymer ?
#
loop_
_entity_poly.entity_id
_entity_poly.type
_entity_poly.pdbx_seq_one_letter_code
_entity_poly.pdbx_strand_id
1 'polypeptide(L)'
;MELFQTIAEAIATYRYIFWPLFGLMALTLVVIRWWNNVSYFFLNLAAGFPLIGHIARLSRSHEPRRPGTGKTEWYPSEEALCAKYYAYHQTTSRDASFYRRCVDYLDKVEERGRKPTGIILWLCSIALVILEAFIFALVLSPFIANNISANQAEFSALVISVLIGVILVPATHLMGAELHKNTLLKKIRYWHSEARHSGTAKDLMSSHRITLENSRDDDDEPNYIQILNRINHSVQVKPQYWCTFVALVLITTFAFGAYFIRAATINAMETQAVNASPFSQSGAESGGSPFELPAAAVEDNHAADKQAVADVTSNRVFASKLTFIILSVIFVGVQLLGILIGIFRSFAGIDSAKAAKYIGNFSGSDEFAAYHAARRERVERDAQQKLATLQNRLMMQRQNGRSEPLSQMPTFDDYVLGKQSDRENSRHNQTHAQTQIKTPQTAPAVASPASETVSSATTAAPETSPAATVRDETARIENLGDLTTLSAEELAQVAKALGLSLDALASRQRVQAILNKARA
;
A
#
# COMPACT_ATOMS: atom_id res chain seq x y z
N MET A 1 -31.71 -28.58 -1.11
CA MET A 1 -31.19 -29.23 0.12
C MET A 1 -30.06 -30.19 -0.19
N GLU A 2 -30.23 -31.10 -1.16
CA GLU A 2 -29.19 -32.09 -1.51
C GLU A 2 -27.78 -31.51 -1.55
N LEU A 3 -27.51 -30.48 -2.38
CA LEU A 3 -26.16 -29.95 -2.56
C LEU A 3 -25.44 -29.54 -1.25
N PHE A 4 -26.15 -29.08 -0.20
CA PHE A 4 -25.53 -28.69 1.07
C PHE A 4 -25.54 -29.76 2.14
N GLN A 5 -26.53 -30.66 2.18
CA GLN A 5 -26.42 -31.89 2.97
C GLN A 5 -25.31 -32.79 2.39
N THR A 6 -25.24 -32.93 1.08
CA THR A 6 -24.21 -33.69 0.38
C THR A 6 -22.84 -33.02 0.48
N ILE A 7 -22.72 -31.68 0.53
CA ILE A 7 -21.45 -31.02 0.90
C ILE A 7 -21.09 -31.27 2.38
N ALA A 8 -22.04 -31.17 3.32
CA ALA A 8 -21.75 -31.38 4.74
C ALA A 8 -21.39 -32.86 5.05
N GLU A 9 -22.13 -33.81 4.47
CA GLU A 9 -21.82 -35.24 4.50
C GLU A 9 -20.54 -35.54 3.74
N ALA A 10 -20.24 -34.91 2.60
CA ALA A 10 -18.96 -35.06 1.92
C ALA A 10 -17.81 -34.51 2.76
N ILE A 11 -17.97 -33.37 3.44
CA ILE A 11 -16.95 -32.81 4.33
C ILE A 11 -16.75 -33.72 5.56
N ALA A 12 -17.80 -34.31 6.10
CA ALA A 12 -17.71 -35.27 7.22
C ALA A 12 -17.08 -36.62 6.78
N THR A 13 -17.53 -37.18 5.67
CA THR A 13 -17.08 -38.46 5.08
C THR A 13 -15.66 -38.37 4.56
N TYR A 14 -15.36 -37.32 3.79
CA TYR A 14 -14.03 -37.02 3.27
C TYR A 14 -13.23 -36.06 4.15
N ARG A 15 -13.51 -36.01 5.48
CA ARG A 15 -12.75 -35.17 6.42
C ARG A 15 -11.24 -35.39 6.33
N TYR A 16 -10.85 -36.63 6.03
CA TYR A 16 -9.47 -37.07 5.82
C TYR A 16 -8.82 -36.56 4.53
N ILE A 17 -9.59 -35.95 3.63
CA ILE A 17 -9.12 -35.26 2.41
C ILE A 17 -9.17 -33.75 2.62
N PHE A 18 -10.29 -33.23 3.15
CA PHE A 18 -10.46 -31.78 3.36
C PHE A 18 -9.50 -31.21 4.40
N TRP A 19 -9.26 -31.86 5.55
CA TRP A 19 -8.32 -31.34 6.54
C TRP A 19 -6.87 -31.25 6.03
N PRO A 20 -6.27 -32.29 5.41
CA PRO A 20 -4.94 -32.14 4.84
C PRO A 20 -4.91 -31.17 3.64
N LEU A 21 -6.00 -31.00 2.88
CA LEU A 21 -6.08 -29.96 1.85
C LEU A 21 -6.00 -28.55 2.46
N PHE A 22 -6.79 -28.26 3.50
CA PHE A 22 -6.72 -26.98 4.23
C PHE A 22 -5.36 -26.80 4.93
N GLY A 23 -4.79 -27.87 5.49
CA GLY A 23 -3.45 -27.88 6.07
C GLY A 23 -2.35 -27.56 5.05
N LEU A 24 -2.43 -28.14 3.85
CA LEU A 24 -1.52 -27.87 2.74
C LEU A 24 -1.69 -26.45 2.21
N MET A 25 -2.92 -25.94 2.10
CA MET A 25 -3.19 -24.55 1.74
C MET A 25 -2.59 -23.58 2.77
N ALA A 26 -2.80 -23.83 4.07
CA ALA A 26 -2.23 -23.04 5.15
C ALA A 26 -0.69 -23.10 5.14
N LEU A 27 -0.10 -24.28 4.97
CA LEU A 27 1.35 -24.48 4.83
C LEU A 27 1.89 -23.68 3.62
N THR A 28 1.21 -23.74 2.48
CA THR A 28 1.59 -23.00 1.27
C THR A 28 1.55 -21.48 1.50
N LEU A 29 0.50 -20.97 2.17
CA LEU A 29 0.41 -19.56 2.55
C LEU A 29 1.53 -19.14 3.52
N VAL A 30 1.89 -19.99 4.49
CA VAL A 30 3.02 -19.75 5.40
C VAL A 30 4.35 -19.73 4.63
N VAL A 31 4.58 -20.68 3.72
CA VAL A 31 5.78 -20.75 2.87
C VAL A 31 5.90 -19.51 1.98
N ILE A 32 4.83 -19.07 1.32
CA ILE A 32 4.80 -17.82 0.53
C ILE A 32 5.12 -16.62 1.43
N ARG A 33 4.50 -16.55 2.62
CA ARG A 33 4.67 -15.44 3.58
C ARG A 33 6.08 -15.37 4.21
N TRP A 34 6.82 -16.48 4.18
CA TRP A 34 8.17 -16.64 4.74
C TRP A 34 9.22 -16.97 3.66
N TRP A 35 8.89 -16.76 2.37
CA TRP A 35 9.66 -17.28 1.23
C TRP A 35 11.15 -16.95 1.30
N ASN A 36 11.54 -15.73 1.66
CA ASN A 36 12.95 -15.32 1.76
C ASN A 36 13.76 -16.12 2.80
N ASN A 37 13.12 -16.66 3.85
CA ASN A 37 13.78 -17.55 4.82
C ASN A 37 13.86 -18.98 4.27
N VAL A 38 12.77 -19.45 3.64
CA VAL A 38 12.65 -20.79 3.08
C VAL A 38 13.62 -20.97 1.89
N SER A 39 13.67 -20.03 0.97
CA SER A 39 14.57 -20.04 -0.19
C SER A 39 16.04 -19.93 0.22
N TYR A 40 16.36 -19.18 1.29
CA TYR A 40 17.71 -19.14 1.87
C TYR A 40 18.10 -20.48 2.51
N PHE A 41 17.19 -21.09 3.27
CA PHE A 41 17.40 -22.43 3.83
C PHE A 41 17.64 -23.48 2.74
N PHE A 42 16.81 -23.49 1.69
CA PHE A 42 16.99 -24.39 0.55
C PHE A 42 18.26 -24.08 -0.25
N LEU A 43 18.70 -22.81 -0.36
CA LEU A 43 20.01 -22.47 -0.94
C LEU A 43 21.16 -23.11 -0.13
N ASN A 44 21.16 -22.95 1.19
CA ASN A 44 22.17 -23.52 2.07
C ASN A 44 22.18 -25.06 2.04
N LEU A 45 21.00 -25.69 2.02
CA LEU A 45 20.84 -27.13 1.88
C LEU A 45 21.35 -27.62 0.51
N ALA A 46 20.90 -27.00 -0.58
CA ALA A 46 21.33 -27.32 -1.94
C ALA A 46 22.81 -27.02 -2.18
N ALA A 47 23.42 -26.07 -1.48
CA ALA A 47 24.86 -25.86 -1.51
C ALA A 47 25.63 -26.98 -0.79
N GLY A 48 25.10 -27.48 0.33
CA GLY A 48 25.73 -28.52 1.15
C GLY A 48 25.60 -29.96 0.64
N PHE A 49 24.65 -30.27 -0.25
CA PHE A 49 24.42 -31.64 -0.73
C PHE A 49 25.67 -32.24 -1.42
N PRO A 50 26.18 -33.41 -0.99
CA PRO A 50 27.50 -33.90 -1.42
C PRO A 50 27.57 -34.36 -2.88
N LEU A 51 26.47 -34.86 -3.45
CA LEU A 51 26.44 -35.47 -4.80
C LEU A 51 25.84 -34.54 -5.87
N ILE A 52 24.71 -33.89 -5.57
CA ILE A 52 23.91 -33.09 -6.53
C ILE A 52 24.01 -31.58 -6.21
N GLY A 53 24.60 -31.22 -5.06
CA GLY A 53 24.60 -29.85 -4.57
C GLY A 53 25.42 -28.87 -5.40
N HIS A 54 25.16 -27.57 -5.22
CA HIS A 54 25.82 -26.52 -5.99
C HIS A 54 27.35 -26.59 -5.89
N ILE A 55 27.92 -26.86 -4.70
CA ILE A 55 29.37 -26.99 -4.54
C ILE A 55 29.91 -28.21 -5.31
N ALA A 56 29.21 -29.35 -5.26
CA ALA A 56 29.61 -30.57 -5.96
C ALA A 56 29.53 -30.47 -7.50
N ARG A 57 28.60 -29.65 -8.01
CA ARG A 57 28.47 -29.33 -9.44
C ARG A 57 29.50 -28.28 -9.88
N LEU A 58 29.64 -27.20 -9.12
CA LEU A 58 30.56 -26.10 -9.42
C LEU A 58 32.02 -26.51 -9.28
N SER A 59 32.37 -27.42 -8.37
CA SER A 59 33.76 -27.91 -8.24
C SER A 59 34.24 -28.69 -9.46
N ARG A 60 33.34 -29.18 -10.33
CA ARG A 60 33.69 -29.90 -11.57
C ARG A 60 33.98 -28.98 -12.76
N SER A 61 33.87 -27.65 -12.61
CA SER A 61 34.20 -26.71 -13.69
C SER A 61 35.71 -26.56 -13.84
N HIS A 62 36.21 -26.72 -15.06
CA HIS A 62 37.64 -26.65 -15.39
C HIS A 62 38.05 -25.29 -15.99
N GLU A 63 37.22 -24.25 -15.82
CA GLU A 63 37.50 -22.92 -16.34
C GLU A 63 38.67 -22.26 -15.59
N PRO A 64 39.58 -21.56 -16.29
CA PRO A 64 40.70 -20.83 -15.66
C PRO A 64 40.20 -19.61 -14.88
N ARG A 65 41.08 -19.00 -14.07
CA ARG A 65 40.78 -17.67 -13.50
C ARG A 65 40.65 -16.64 -14.62
N ARG A 66 39.75 -15.68 -14.44
CA ARG A 66 39.58 -14.53 -15.32
C ARG A 66 39.38 -13.26 -14.48
N PRO A 67 39.74 -12.07 -14.99
CA PRO A 67 39.34 -10.81 -14.36
C PRO A 67 37.81 -10.77 -14.28
N GLY A 68 37.28 -10.63 -13.06
CA GLY A 68 35.86 -10.64 -12.79
C GLY A 68 35.42 -9.42 -12.00
N THR A 69 34.38 -9.63 -11.19
CA THR A 69 33.87 -8.65 -10.20
C THR A 69 35.00 -7.95 -9.43
N GLY A 70 35.01 -6.61 -9.41
CA GLY A 70 35.98 -5.84 -8.62
C GLY A 70 37.43 -5.83 -9.11
N LYS A 71 37.69 -6.18 -10.38
CA LYS A 71 39.04 -6.30 -10.99
C LYS A 71 39.93 -7.42 -10.40
N THR A 72 39.43 -8.20 -9.44
CA THR A 72 40.11 -9.39 -8.93
C THR A 72 39.93 -10.59 -9.86
N GLU A 73 40.85 -11.55 -9.78
CA GLU A 73 40.79 -12.79 -10.57
C GLU A 73 39.92 -13.83 -9.87
N TRP A 74 38.83 -14.22 -10.53
CA TRP A 74 37.87 -15.19 -10.01
C TRP A 74 37.82 -16.44 -10.87
N TYR A 75 37.56 -17.59 -10.25
CA TYR A 75 36.97 -18.71 -10.98
C TYR A 75 35.49 -18.41 -11.25
N PRO A 76 34.98 -18.68 -12.47
CA PRO A 76 33.54 -18.51 -12.78
C PRO A 76 32.61 -19.30 -11.84
N SER A 77 33.10 -20.39 -11.26
CA SER A 77 32.40 -21.18 -10.23
C SER A 77 32.32 -20.49 -8.86
N GLU A 78 33.35 -19.76 -8.46
CA GLU A 78 33.34 -18.92 -7.25
C GLU A 78 32.38 -17.74 -7.44
N GLU A 79 32.51 -17.01 -8.55
CA GLU A 79 31.64 -15.88 -8.91
C GLU A 79 30.16 -16.30 -8.95
N ALA A 80 29.83 -17.46 -9.55
CA ALA A 80 28.47 -17.98 -9.59
C ALA A 80 27.93 -18.43 -8.21
N LEU A 81 28.79 -18.81 -7.26
CA LEU A 81 28.39 -19.10 -5.88
C LEU A 81 28.16 -17.80 -5.11
N CYS A 82 29.12 -16.88 -5.15
CA CYS A 82 29.06 -15.57 -4.48
C CYS A 82 27.87 -14.73 -4.98
N ALA A 83 27.56 -14.75 -6.28
CA ALA A 83 26.38 -14.08 -6.83
C ALA A 83 25.06 -14.52 -6.18
N LYS A 84 24.91 -15.81 -5.83
CA LYS A 84 23.70 -16.33 -5.17
C LYS A 84 23.57 -15.80 -3.74
N TYR A 85 24.66 -15.81 -2.97
CA TYR A 85 24.67 -15.28 -1.60
C TYR A 85 24.52 -13.75 -1.56
N TYR A 86 25.10 -13.05 -2.53
CA TYR A 86 25.02 -11.59 -2.67
C TYR A 86 23.57 -11.08 -2.83
N ALA A 87 22.69 -11.84 -3.50
CA ALA A 87 21.26 -11.48 -3.58
C ALA A 87 20.60 -11.42 -2.18
N TYR A 88 20.92 -12.39 -1.30
CA TYR A 88 20.41 -12.39 0.08
C TYR A 88 21.09 -11.34 0.96
N HIS A 89 22.38 -11.06 0.70
CA HIS A 89 23.13 -9.97 1.34
C HIS A 89 22.47 -8.61 1.06
N GLN A 90 22.25 -8.26 -0.21
CA GLN A 90 21.66 -6.98 -0.60
C GLN A 90 20.23 -6.79 -0.08
N THR A 91 19.40 -7.84 -0.05
CA THR A 91 18.04 -7.71 0.53
C THR A 91 18.05 -7.47 2.04
N THR A 92 19.19 -7.75 2.68
CA THR A 92 19.40 -7.63 4.13
C THR A 92 20.14 -6.35 4.52
N SER A 93 20.88 -5.70 3.59
CA SER A 93 21.63 -4.45 3.83
C SER A 93 20.71 -3.22 3.94
N ARG A 94 19.96 -3.13 5.05
CA ARG A 94 19.17 -1.95 5.43
C ARG A 94 19.77 -1.33 6.68
N ASP A 95 20.13 -0.06 6.60
CA ASP A 95 20.86 0.62 7.65
C ASP A 95 19.95 1.41 8.60
N ALA A 96 20.52 1.86 9.72
CA ALA A 96 19.89 2.83 10.63
C ALA A 96 19.35 4.08 9.90
N SER A 97 20.03 4.52 8.83
CA SER A 97 19.58 5.65 8.01
C SER A 97 18.25 5.38 7.29
N PHE A 98 18.02 4.15 6.85
CA PHE A 98 16.78 3.73 6.18
C PHE A 98 15.60 3.67 7.17
N TYR A 99 15.84 3.17 8.39
CA TYR A 99 14.87 3.26 9.47
C TYR A 99 14.48 4.72 9.76
N ARG A 100 15.48 5.60 9.92
CA ARG A 100 15.24 7.03 10.18
C ARG A 100 14.46 7.71 9.04
N ARG A 101 14.74 7.39 7.77
CA ARG A 101 13.94 7.87 6.61
C ARG A 101 12.49 7.37 6.64
N CYS A 102 12.26 6.11 7.00
CA CYS A 102 10.90 5.58 7.11
C CYS A 102 10.13 6.23 8.28
N VAL A 103 10.81 6.51 9.41
CA VAL A 103 10.19 7.15 10.58
C VAL A 103 9.86 8.61 10.26
N ASP A 104 10.83 9.35 9.70
CA ASP A 104 10.66 10.72 9.18
C ASP A 104 9.45 10.83 8.24
N TYR A 105 9.36 9.95 7.24
CA TYR A 105 8.23 9.92 6.31
C TYR A 105 6.90 9.74 7.04
N LEU A 106 6.81 8.82 8.02
CA LEU A 106 5.58 8.61 8.79
C LEU A 106 5.26 9.73 9.78
N ASP A 107 6.27 10.38 10.34
CA ASP A 107 6.12 11.53 11.24
C ASP A 107 5.49 12.70 10.48
N LYS A 108 6.01 13.00 9.29
CA LYS A 108 5.54 14.08 8.41
C LYS A 108 4.13 13.91 7.87
N VAL A 109 3.61 12.68 7.72
CA VAL A 109 2.20 12.42 7.36
C VAL A 109 1.31 12.28 8.61
N GLU A 110 1.88 12.33 9.81
CA GLU A 110 1.20 12.07 11.09
C GLU A 110 0.62 10.64 11.19
N GLU A 111 1.28 9.68 10.53
CA GLU A 111 0.88 8.27 10.49
C GLU A 111 1.80 7.35 11.32
N ARG A 112 2.73 7.94 12.07
CA ARG A 112 3.58 7.21 13.02
C ARG A 112 2.74 6.46 14.06
N GLY A 113 3.14 5.24 14.37
CA GLY A 113 2.42 4.34 15.30
C GLY A 113 1.20 3.64 14.70
N ARG A 114 0.68 4.09 13.54
CA ARG A 114 -0.37 3.35 12.82
C ARG A 114 0.20 2.04 12.26
N LYS A 115 -0.64 1.01 12.24
CA LYS A 115 -0.32 -0.30 11.68
C LYS A 115 -1.45 -0.72 10.73
N PRO A 116 -1.13 -1.35 9.59
CA PRO A 116 -2.15 -1.84 8.68
C PRO A 116 -3.07 -2.82 9.39
N THR A 117 -4.32 -2.93 8.93
CA THR A 117 -5.28 -3.92 9.42
C THR A 117 -4.71 -5.34 9.30
N GLY A 118 -4.41 -5.96 10.44
CA GLY A 118 -3.90 -7.33 10.50
C GLY A 118 -4.97 -8.34 10.07
N ILE A 119 -4.52 -9.48 9.53
CA ILE A 119 -5.41 -10.54 9.02
C ILE A 119 -6.40 -11.01 10.10
N ILE A 120 -5.94 -11.17 11.35
CA ILE A 120 -6.79 -11.54 12.49
C ILE A 120 -7.94 -10.53 12.67
N LEU A 121 -7.64 -9.23 12.57
CA LEU A 121 -8.63 -8.18 12.78
C LEU A 121 -9.63 -8.10 11.61
N TRP A 122 -9.17 -8.34 10.38
CA TRP A 122 -10.06 -8.57 9.23
C TRP A 122 -11.00 -9.76 9.47
N LEU A 123 -10.48 -10.91 9.89
CA LEU A 123 -11.29 -12.10 10.18
C LEU A 123 -12.30 -11.84 11.31
N CYS A 124 -11.88 -11.17 12.40
CA CYS A 124 -12.79 -10.77 13.47
C CYS A 124 -13.89 -9.83 12.96
N SER A 125 -13.57 -8.82 12.15
CA SER A 125 -14.55 -7.89 11.57
C SER A 125 -15.54 -8.60 10.64
N ILE A 126 -15.06 -9.55 9.84
CA ILE A 126 -15.90 -10.37 8.96
C ILE A 126 -16.83 -11.27 9.78
N ALA A 127 -16.29 -11.99 10.77
CA ALA A 127 -17.07 -12.86 11.63
C ALA A 127 -18.17 -12.10 12.41
N LEU A 128 -17.86 -10.89 12.89
CA LEU A 128 -18.79 -10.05 13.64
C LEU A 128 -19.94 -9.57 12.75
N VAL A 129 -19.66 -9.10 11.53
CA VAL A 129 -20.73 -8.70 10.57
C VAL A 129 -21.54 -9.89 10.07
N ILE A 130 -20.92 -11.06 9.84
CA ILE A 130 -21.65 -12.28 9.44
C ILE A 130 -22.57 -12.75 10.57
N LEU A 131 -22.13 -12.71 11.83
CA LEU A 131 -22.95 -13.05 12.99
C LEU A 131 -24.14 -12.09 13.12
N GLU A 132 -23.90 -10.79 12.99
CA GLU A 132 -24.93 -9.74 12.98
C GLU A 132 -25.99 -9.99 11.89
N ALA A 133 -25.53 -10.19 10.65
CA ALA A 133 -26.39 -10.41 9.50
C ALA A 133 -27.11 -11.78 9.55
N PHE A 134 -26.52 -12.79 10.21
CA PHE A 134 -27.16 -14.09 10.43
C PHE A 134 -28.29 -13.98 11.47
N ILE A 135 -28.07 -13.30 12.59
CA ILE A 135 -29.14 -13.02 13.57
C ILE A 135 -30.27 -12.24 12.88
N PHE A 136 -29.94 -11.22 12.07
CA PHE A 136 -30.93 -10.49 11.31
C PHE A 136 -31.74 -11.40 10.37
N ALA A 137 -31.05 -12.25 9.59
CA ALA A 137 -31.69 -13.12 8.62
C ALA A 137 -32.47 -14.29 9.27
N LEU A 138 -32.10 -14.75 10.47
CA LEU A 138 -32.91 -15.68 11.26
C LEU A 138 -34.27 -15.08 11.66
N VAL A 139 -34.33 -13.78 11.97
CA VAL A 139 -35.63 -13.12 12.23
C VAL A 139 -36.44 -12.88 10.94
N LEU A 140 -35.82 -12.99 9.77
CA LEU A 140 -36.50 -13.07 8.47
C LEU A 140 -37.13 -14.44 8.20
N SER A 141 -36.65 -15.50 8.87
CA SER A 141 -37.05 -16.89 8.63
C SER A 141 -38.57 -17.10 8.58
N PRO A 142 -39.41 -16.54 9.49
CA PRO A 142 -40.87 -16.70 9.43
C PRO A 142 -41.52 -16.15 8.15
N PHE A 143 -40.90 -15.17 7.48
CA PHE A 143 -41.42 -14.62 6.22
C PHE A 143 -41.06 -15.50 5.03
N ILE A 144 -39.85 -16.06 5.04
CA ILE A 144 -39.35 -17.03 4.05
C ILE A 144 -40.13 -18.35 4.16
N ALA A 145 -40.42 -18.80 5.39
CA ALA A 145 -40.98 -20.11 5.71
C ALA A 145 -42.43 -20.36 5.25
N ASN A 146 -43.16 -19.34 4.76
CA ASN A 146 -44.52 -19.54 4.24
C ASN A 146 -44.58 -20.48 3.01
N ASN A 147 -43.46 -20.70 2.31
CA ASN A 147 -43.35 -21.62 1.17
C ASN A 147 -42.11 -22.54 1.22
N ILE A 148 -41.35 -22.54 2.33
CA ILE A 148 -39.98 -23.07 2.42
C ILE A 148 -39.79 -23.77 3.78
N SER A 149 -39.10 -24.90 3.83
CA SER A 149 -38.93 -25.65 5.09
C SER A 149 -37.99 -24.92 6.07
N ALA A 150 -38.14 -25.17 7.38
CA ALA A 150 -37.34 -24.50 8.42
C ALA A 150 -35.81 -24.59 8.16
N ASN A 151 -35.30 -25.78 7.81
CA ASN A 151 -33.90 -25.98 7.47
C ASN A 151 -33.46 -25.20 6.22
N GLN A 152 -34.36 -25.02 5.23
CA GLN A 152 -34.07 -24.19 4.06
C GLN A 152 -34.06 -22.70 4.39
N ALA A 153 -34.92 -22.25 5.33
CA ALA A 153 -34.94 -20.87 5.79
C ALA A 153 -33.67 -20.52 6.60
N GLU A 154 -33.25 -21.37 7.54
CA GLU A 154 -31.96 -21.23 8.25
C GLU A 154 -30.76 -21.23 7.29
N PHE A 155 -30.76 -22.14 6.31
CA PHE A 155 -29.73 -22.16 5.27
C PHE A 155 -29.70 -20.86 4.45
N SER A 156 -30.87 -20.34 4.05
CA SER A 156 -30.96 -19.07 3.32
C SER A 156 -30.43 -17.90 4.15
N ALA A 157 -30.67 -17.91 5.47
CA ALA A 157 -30.16 -16.89 6.38
C ALA A 157 -28.62 -16.85 6.43
N LEU A 158 -27.97 -18.02 6.39
CA LEU A 158 -26.51 -18.13 6.31
C LEU A 158 -25.95 -17.64 4.96
N VAL A 159 -26.60 -17.96 3.85
CA VAL A 159 -26.16 -17.48 2.52
C VAL A 159 -26.29 -15.95 2.41
N ILE A 160 -27.41 -15.40 2.90
CA ILE A 160 -27.67 -13.95 2.92
C ILE A 160 -26.67 -13.23 3.83
N SER A 161 -26.36 -13.77 5.01
CA SER A 161 -25.42 -13.13 5.94
C SER A 161 -24.00 -13.04 5.40
N VAL A 162 -23.52 -14.09 4.70
CA VAL A 162 -22.22 -14.08 4.02
C VAL A 162 -22.22 -13.04 2.88
N LEU A 163 -23.27 -12.99 2.06
CA LEU A 163 -23.38 -12.03 0.96
C LEU A 163 -23.34 -10.57 1.45
N ILE A 164 -24.08 -10.26 2.53
CA ILE A 164 -24.05 -8.94 3.18
C ILE A 164 -22.65 -8.65 3.72
N GLY A 165 -22.03 -9.59 4.45
CA GLY A 165 -20.70 -9.41 5.05
C GLY A 165 -19.60 -9.12 4.02
N VAL A 166 -19.61 -9.80 2.86
CA VAL A 166 -18.66 -9.58 1.77
C VAL A 166 -18.74 -8.16 1.18
N ILE A 167 -19.91 -7.53 1.21
CA ILE A 167 -20.12 -6.17 0.68
C ILE A 167 -19.90 -5.10 1.76
N LEU A 168 -20.45 -5.30 2.96
CA LEU A 168 -20.45 -4.29 4.03
C LEU A 168 -19.10 -4.10 4.71
N VAL A 169 -18.33 -5.18 4.93
CA VAL A 169 -17.04 -5.08 5.63
C VAL A 169 -16.01 -4.29 4.81
N PRO A 170 -15.82 -4.53 3.49
CA PRO A 170 -14.96 -3.68 2.68
C PRO A 170 -15.49 -2.24 2.57
N ALA A 171 -16.80 -2.04 2.42
CA ALA A 171 -17.39 -0.70 2.28
C ALA A 171 -17.16 0.16 3.54
N THR A 172 -17.41 -0.36 4.74
CA THR A 172 -17.17 0.34 6.01
C THR A 172 -15.68 0.61 6.25
N HIS A 173 -14.80 -0.34 5.93
CA HIS A 173 -13.35 -0.13 6.02
C HIS A 173 -12.86 0.95 5.03
N LEU A 174 -13.36 0.96 3.79
CA LEU A 174 -13.03 1.98 2.78
C LEU A 174 -13.56 3.36 3.14
N MET A 175 -14.77 3.46 3.71
CA MET A 175 -15.30 4.69 4.29
C MET A 175 -14.39 5.21 5.41
N GLY A 176 -13.96 4.35 6.34
CA GLY A 176 -13.03 4.76 7.40
C GLY A 176 -11.69 5.27 6.86
N ALA A 177 -11.15 4.64 5.81
CA ALA A 177 -9.93 5.08 5.15
C ALA A 177 -10.09 6.45 4.45
N GLU A 178 -11.21 6.67 3.77
CA GLU A 178 -11.54 7.95 3.14
C GLU A 178 -11.71 9.07 4.20
N LEU A 179 -12.37 8.77 5.32
CA LEU A 179 -12.54 9.73 6.44
C LEU A 179 -11.21 10.14 7.08
N HIS A 180 -10.27 9.21 7.25
CA HIS A 180 -8.92 9.53 7.74
C HIS A 180 -8.18 10.47 6.76
N LYS A 181 -8.13 10.09 5.47
CA LYS A 181 -7.56 10.93 4.41
C LYS A 181 -8.19 12.34 4.38
N ASN A 182 -9.51 12.43 4.49
CA ASN A 182 -10.23 13.70 4.52
C ASN A 182 -9.91 14.56 5.74
N THR A 183 -9.60 13.94 6.87
CA THR A 183 -9.16 14.64 8.08
C THR A 183 -7.81 15.32 7.87
N LEU A 184 -6.86 14.62 7.24
CA LEU A 184 -5.57 15.20 6.84
C LEU A 184 -5.74 16.33 5.80
N LEU A 185 -6.59 16.15 4.79
CA LEU A 185 -6.89 17.21 3.79
C LEU A 185 -7.53 18.45 4.43
N LYS A 186 -8.41 18.28 5.43
CA LYS A 186 -8.94 19.41 6.22
C LYS A 186 -7.84 20.11 7.01
N LYS A 187 -6.92 19.35 7.62
CA LYS A 187 -5.78 19.89 8.38
C LYS A 187 -4.85 20.73 7.50
N ILE A 188 -4.45 20.20 6.33
CA ILE A 188 -3.64 20.90 5.32
C ILE A 188 -4.26 22.26 4.98
N ARG A 189 -5.56 22.29 4.66
CA ARG A 189 -6.26 23.53 4.33
C ARG A 189 -6.32 24.51 5.48
N TYR A 190 -6.58 24.04 6.69
CA TYR A 190 -6.67 24.89 7.89
C TYR A 190 -5.32 25.58 8.15
N TRP A 191 -4.23 24.82 8.09
CA TRP A 191 -2.86 25.36 8.20
C TRP A 191 -2.48 26.28 7.04
N HIS A 192 -2.93 25.99 5.81
CA HIS A 192 -2.74 26.89 4.67
C HIS A 192 -3.55 28.19 4.81
N SER A 193 -4.78 28.15 5.34
CA SER A 193 -5.54 29.38 5.65
C SER A 193 -4.85 30.21 6.74
N GLU A 194 -4.33 29.56 7.79
CA GLU A 194 -3.57 30.23 8.84
C GLU A 194 -2.32 30.92 8.27
N ALA A 195 -1.52 30.18 7.48
CA ALA A 195 -0.35 30.72 6.79
C ALA A 195 -0.70 31.88 5.84
N ARG A 196 -1.91 31.89 5.28
CA ARG A 196 -2.40 32.97 4.40
C ARG A 196 -2.75 34.22 5.20
N HIS A 197 -3.26 34.07 6.42
CA HIS A 197 -3.47 35.19 7.34
C HIS A 197 -2.16 35.76 7.87
N SER A 198 -1.13 34.94 8.09
CA SER A 198 0.22 35.38 8.48
C SER A 198 1.10 35.87 7.31
N GLY A 199 0.60 35.84 6.06
CA GLY A 199 1.35 36.28 4.87
C GLY A 199 2.50 35.35 4.45
N THR A 200 2.59 34.14 5.00
CA THR A 200 3.65 33.14 4.76
C THR A 200 3.14 31.90 4.01
N ALA A 201 1.93 31.95 3.45
CA ALA A 201 1.37 30.88 2.65
C ALA A 201 2.16 30.65 1.36
N LYS A 202 2.43 29.38 1.10
CA LYS A 202 2.87 28.85 -0.19
C LYS A 202 1.68 28.16 -0.86
N ASP A 203 1.60 28.27 -2.19
CA ASP A 203 0.52 27.66 -2.95
C ASP A 203 0.42 26.15 -2.74
N LEU A 204 -0.81 25.64 -2.74
CA LEU A 204 -1.17 24.23 -2.61
C LEU A 204 -0.86 23.43 -3.90
N MET A 205 0.39 23.48 -4.35
CA MET A 205 0.91 22.73 -5.49
C MET A 205 1.81 21.59 -5.00
N SER A 206 1.55 20.36 -5.44
CA SER A 206 2.36 19.21 -5.04
C SER A 206 3.63 19.08 -5.87
N SER A 207 4.77 18.96 -5.19
CA SER A 207 5.93 18.31 -5.77
C SER A 207 5.73 16.80 -5.67
N HIS A 208 5.15 16.19 -6.73
CA HIS A 208 4.82 14.76 -6.81
C HIS A 208 6.07 13.86 -6.96
N ARG A 209 7.10 14.10 -6.14
CA ARG A 209 8.41 13.46 -6.18
C ARG A 209 8.87 12.91 -4.84
N ILE A 210 8.14 13.15 -3.75
CA ILE A 210 8.55 12.75 -2.40
C ILE A 210 8.20 11.28 -2.12
N THR A 211 9.23 10.44 -2.10
CA THR A 211 9.16 8.99 -1.81
C THR A 211 9.98 8.66 -0.55
N LEU A 212 10.04 7.38 -0.16
CA LEU A 212 10.89 6.93 0.96
C LEU A 212 12.39 7.18 0.75
N GLU A 213 12.85 7.26 -0.50
CA GLU A 213 14.28 7.45 -0.79
C GLU A 213 14.70 8.91 -0.57
N ASN A 214 13.80 9.85 -0.85
CA ASN A 214 14.04 11.29 -0.86
C ASN A 214 13.05 12.07 0.03
N SER A 215 12.66 11.49 1.18
CA SER A 215 11.77 12.10 2.18
C SER A 215 12.30 13.41 2.80
N ARG A 216 13.52 13.85 2.45
CA ARG A 216 14.14 15.07 2.96
C ARG A 216 14.17 16.23 1.97
N ASP A 217 13.77 16.00 0.73
CA ASP A 217 13.76 17.04 -0.30
C ASP A 217 12.75 18.17 -0.02
N ASP A 218 11.86 17.98 0.98
CA ASP A 218 10.90 18.96 1.46
C ASP A 218 11.04 19.27 2.97
N ASP A 219 12.22 19.07 3.57
CA ASP A 219 12.52 19.44 4.97
C ASP A 219 12.30 20.95 5.23
N ASP A 220 12.61 21.79 4.24
CA ASP A 220 12.46 23.26 4.29
C ASP A 220 11.02 23.75 3.98
N GLU A 221 10.12 22.86 3.58
CA GLU A 221 8.73 23.22 3.24
C GLU A 221 7.84 23.30 4.51
N PRO A 222 6.78 24.11 4.53
CA PRO A 222 5.81 24.12 5.63
C PRO A 222 5.14 22.75 5.83
N ASN A 223 4.83 22.39 7.08
CA ASN A 223 4.22 21.09 7.45
C ASN A 223 3.00 20.70 6.58
N TYR A 224 2.16 21.66 6.17
CA TYR A 224 1.00 21.37 5.32
C TYR A 224 1.39 20.96 3.88
N ILE A 225 2.51 21.46 3.35
CA ILE A 225 3.09 21.03 2.07
C ILE A 225 3.76 19.64 2.24
N GLN A 226 4.47 19.40 3.34
CA GLN A 226 5.07 18.10 3.63
C GLN A 226 4.03 16.96 3.68
N ILE A 227 2.87 17.20 4.32
CA ILE A 227 1.73 16.26 4.28
C ILE A 227 1.19 16.15 2.84
N LEU A 228 1.01 17.27 2.14
CA LEU A 228 0.41 17.31 0.80
C LEU A 228 1.20 16.48 -0.23
N ASN A 229 2.54 16.58 -0.22
CA ASN A 229 3.42 15.86 -1.13
C ASN A 229 3.36 14.34 -0.97
N ARG A 230 2.95 13.85 0.20
CA ARG A 230 2.92 12.42 0.54
C ARG A 230 1.54 11.78 0.39
N ILE A 231 0.46 12.56 0.26
CA ILE A 231 -0.93 12.08 0.12
C ILE A 231 -1.42 12.25 -1.32
N ASN A 232 -2.09 11.24 -1.89
CA ASN A 232 -2.78 11.38 -3.18
C ASN A 232 -4.01 12.30 -3.04
N HIS A 233 -4.05 13.44 -3.72
CA HIS A 233 -5.11 14.46 -3.63
C HIS A 233 -5.59 14.94 -5.00
N SER A 234 -6.79 15.53 -5.03
CA SER A 234 -7.30 16.24 -6.20
C SER A 234 -6.60 17.61 -6.36
N VAL A 235 -6.58 18.16 -7.58
CA VAL A 235 -5.92 19.44 -7.92
C VAL A 235 -6.29 20.60 -6.97
N GLN A 236 -7.51 20.61 -6.45
CA GLN A 236 -8.01 21.64 -5.52
C GLN A 236 -7.90 21.25 -4.03
N VAL A 237 -7.11 20.20 -3.70
CA VAL A 237 -6.89 19.64 -2.36
C VAL A 237 -8.22 19.49 -1.60
N LYS A 238 -9.22 18.85 -2.23
CA LYS A 238 -10.57 18.72 -1.66
C LYS A 238 -10.79 17.35 -1.03
N PRO A 239 -11.36 17.30 0.19
CA PRO A 239 -11.97 16.08 0.73
C PRO A 239 -12.98 15.49 -0.27
N GLN A 240 -12.94 14.17 -0.42
CA GLN A 240 -13.80 13.39 -1.30
C GLN A 240 -14.59 12.42 -0.43
N TYR A 241 -15.89 12.29 -0.66
CA TYR A 241 -16.79 11.50 0.19
C TYR A 241 -17.49 10.39 -0.60
N TRP A 242 -16.83 9.81 -1.61
CA TRP A 242 -17.44 8.84 -2.51
C TRP A 242 -17.62 7.49 -1.84
N CYS A 243 -16.56 6.97 -1.20
CA CYS A 243 -16.64 5.72 -0.43
C CYS A 243 -17.59 5.88 0.77
N THR A 244 -17.56 7.05 1.41
CA THR A 244 -18.44 7.44 2.51
C THR A 244 -19.91 7.45 2.08
N PHE A 245 -20.22 8.06 0.93
CA PHE A 245 -21.57 8.09 0.38
C PHE A 245 -22.07 6.69 0.03
N VAL A 246 -21.27 5.89 -0.69
CA VAL A 246 -21.64 4.51 -1.06
C VAL A 246 -21.86 3.65 0.19
N ALA A 247 -20.97 3.71 1.18
CA ALA A 247 -21.13 2.96 2.42
C ALA A 247 -22.35 3.42 3.22
N LEU A 248 -22.60 4.72 3.34
CA LEU A 248 -23.77 5.26 4.02
C LEU A 248 -25.07 4.82 3.33
N VAL A 249 -25.15 4.95 2.00
CA VAL A 249 -26.29 4.46 1.20
C VAL A 249 -26.51 2.97 1.45
N LEU A 250 -25.47 2.12 1.40
CA LEU A 250 -25.61 0.69 1.68
C LEU A 250 -26.12 0.43 3.11
N ILE A 251 -25.51 1.02 4.13
CA ILE A 251 -25.92 0.84 5.54
C ILE A 251 -27.36 1.29 5.75
N THR A 252 -27.74 2.45 5.20
CA THR A 252 -29.09 3.01 5.28
C THR A 252 -30.11 2.17 4.51
N THR A 253 -29.78 1.66 3.32
CA THR A 253 -30.64 0.74 2.56
C THR A 253 -30.85 -0.57 3.31
N PHE A 254 -29.81 -1.17 3.90
CA PHE A 254 -29.94 -2.37 4.71
C PHE A 254 -30.72 -2.10 6.02
N ALA A 255 -30.51 -0.97 6.69
CA ALA A 255 -31.25 -0.61 7.89
C ALA A 255 -32.75 -0.37 7.63
N PHE A 256 -33.11 0.35 6.56
CA PHE A 256 -34.52 0.54 6.18
C PHE A 256 -35.15 -0.73 5.63
N GLY A 257 -34.44 -1.50 4.78
CA GLY A 257 -34.91 -2.80 4.32
C GLY A 257 -35.18 -3.76 5.48
N ALA A 258 -34.28 -3.76 6.48
CA ALA A 258 -34.46 -4.52 7.72
C ALA A 258 -35.69 -4.09 8.51
N TYR A 259 -35.91 -2.78 8.67
CA TYR A 259 -37.11 -2.23 9.29
C TYR A 259 -38.39 -2.69 8.56
N PHE A 260 -38.44 -2.51 7.23
CA PHE A 260 -39.64 -2.81 6.43
C PHE A 260 -40.02 -4.29 6.46
N ILE A 261 -39.06 -5.20 6.25
CA ILE A 261 -39.37 -6.63 6.27
C ILE A 261 -39.82 -7.06 7.68
N ARG A 262 -39.20 -6.52 8.73
CA ARG A 262 -39.58 -6.82 10.12
C ARG A 262 -40.96 -6.26 10.48
N ALA A 263 -41.32 -5.07 10.00
CA ALA A 263 -42.66 -4.51 10.16
C ALA A 263 -43.70 -5.39 9.45
N ALA A 264 -43.41 -5.87 8.24
CA ALA A 264 -44.25 -6.83 7.54
C ALA A 264 -44.41 -8.16 8.32
N THR A 265 -43.34 -8.68 8.93
CA THR A 265 -43.39 -9.88 9.80
C THR A 265 -44.36 -9.69 10.96
N ILE A 266 -44.37 -8.53 11.62
CA ILE A 266 -45.30 -8.24 12.72
C ILE A 266 -46.75 -8.27 12.20
N ASN A 267 -47.05 -7.56 11.11
CA ASN A 267 -48.40 -7.50 10.54
C ASN A 267 -48.92 -8.89 10.10
N ALA A 268 -48.04 -9.74 9.56
CA ALA A 268 -48.37 -11.12 9.19
C ALA A 268 -48.67 -11.99 10.41
N MET A 269 -47.86 -11.89 11.47
CA MET A 269 -48.08 -12.60 12.74
C MET A 269 -49.34 -12.13 13.46
N GLU A 270 -49.67 -10.84 13.40
CA GLU A 270 -50.91 -10.26 13.93
C GLU A 270 -52.13 -10.81 13.17
N THR A 271 -52.09 -10.80 11.83
CA THR A 271 -53.14 -11.37 10.98
C THR A 271 -53.36 -12.86 11.28
N GLN A 272 -52.28 -13.64 11.45
CA GLN A 272 -52.37 -15.05 11.85
C GLN A 272 -52.94 -15.22 13.26
N ALA A 273 -52.57 -14.38 14.24
CA ALA A 273 -53.07 -14.48 15.61
C ALA A 273 -54.57 -14.16 15.71
N VAL A 274 -55.06 -13.18 14.95
CA VAL A 274 -56.50 -12.86 14.86
C VAL A 274 -57.27 -13.99 14.16
N ASN A 275 -56.74 -14.51 13.04
CA ASN A 275 -57.40 -15.57 12.28
C ASN A 275 -57.38 -16.95 12.97
N ALA A 276 -56.36 -17.24 13.80
CA ALA A 276 -56.21 -18.50 14.53
C ALA A 276 -56.76 -18.46 15.96
N SER A 277 -57.48 -17.40 16.34
CA SER A 277 -58.23 -17.38 17.60
C SER A 277 -59.27 -18.49 17.61
N PRO A 278 -59.34 -19.38 18.62
CA PRO A 278 -60.36 -20.44 18.69
C PRO A 278 -61.79 -19.92 18.59
N PHE A 279 -62.01 -18.65 18.94
CA PHE A 279 -63.30 -17.99 18.88
C PHE A 279 -63.69 -17.42 17.51
N SER A 280 -62.75 -17.23 16.57
CA SER A 280 -63.12 -16.87 15.17
C SER A 280 -63.73 -18.06 14.41
N GLN A 281 -63.44 -19.28 14.83
CA GLN A 281 -64.04 -20.52 14.33
C GLN A 281 -65.25 -21.01 15.15
N SER A 282 -65.64 -20.31 16.22
CA SER A 282 -66.85 -20.64 17.00
C SER A 282 -68.17 -20.21 16.33
N GLY A 283 -68.14 -19.93 15.03
CA GLY A 283 -69.32 -19.77 14.20
C GLY A 283 -69.88 -21.14 13.82
N ALA A 284 -70.99 -21.52 14.45
CA ALA A 284 -71.77 -22.74 14.22
C ALA A 284 -71.20 -24.06 14.80
N GLU A 285 -71.39 -24.25 16.11
CA GLU A 285 -72.05 -25.46 16.61
C GLU A 285 -72.73 -25.20 17.98
N SER A 286 -73.84 -24.45 17.94
CA SER A 286 -74.70 -24.19 19.10
C SER A 286 -75.53 -25.43 19.47
N GLY A 287 -74.85 -26.48 19.93
CA GLY A 287 -75.41 -27.82 20.17
C GLY A 287 -75.29 -28.32 21.60
N GLY A 288 -76.13 -27.78 22.51
CA GLY A 288 -76.52 -28.51 23.74
C GLY A 288 -75.73 -28.22 25.02
N SER A 289 -75.82 -26.99 25.56
CA SER A 289 -75.73 -26.77 27.01
C SER A 289 -77.10 -26.37 27.56
N PRO A 290 -77.57 -26.93 28.70
CA PRO A 290 -78.89 -26.62 29.27
C PRO A 290 -78.90 -25.36 30.16
N PHE A 291 -77.84 -24.55 30.12
CA PHE A 291 -77.71 -23.30 30.87
C PHE A 291 -77.38 -22.17 29.90
N GLU A 292 -78.42 -21.53 29.38
CA GLU A 292 -78.30 -20.36 28.53
C GLU A 292 -77.94 -19.14 29.37
N LEU A 293 -76.77 -18.55 29.11
CA LEU A 293 -76.27 -17.39 29.86
C LEU A 293 -77.13 -16.15 29.54
N PRO A 294 -77.46 -15.30 30.52
CA PRO A 294 -78.17 -14.05 30.26
C PRO A 294 -77.41 -13.19 29.24
N ALA A 295 -78.11 -12.58 28.29
CA ALA A 295 -77.50 -11.85 27.17
C ALA A 295 -76.42 -10.82 27.60
N ALA A 296 -76.65 -10.10 28.70
CA ALA A 296 -75.68 -9.16 29.26
C ALA A 296 -74.35 -9.83 29.67
N ALA A 297 -74.39 -11.04 30.24
CA ALA A 297 -73.18 -11.79 30.62
C ALA A 297 -72.43 -12.35 29.39
N VAL A 298 -73.14 -12.60 28.29
CA VAL A 298 -72.53 -12.98 27.00
C VAL A 298 -71.83 -11.76 26.37
N GLU A 299 -72.46 -10.58 26.41
CA GLU A 299 -71.85 -9.32 25.96
C GLU A 299 -70.63 -8.92 26.81
N ASP A 300 -70.71 -9.01 28.14
CA ASP A 300 -69.59 -8.74 29.05
C ASP A 300 -68.41 -9.69 28.82
N ASN A 301 -68.66 -11.00 28.66
CA ASN A 301 -67.60 -11.95 28.30
C ASN A 301 -66.98 -11.62 26.93
N HIS A 302 -67.79 -11.31 25.92
CA HIS A 302 -67.27 -10.89 24.61
C HIS A 302 -66.48 -9.57 24.66
N ALA A 303 -66.80 -8.66 25.57
CA ALA A 303 -66.02 -7.43 25.78
C ALA A 303 -64.69 -7.74 26.50
N ALA A 304 -64.72 -8.54 27.57
CA ALA A 304 -63.54 -8.96 28.32
C ALA A 304 -62.57 -9.78 27.46
N ASP A 305 -63.07 -10.71 26.64
CA ASP A 305 -62.26 -11.53 25.72
C ASP A 305 -61.62 -10.68 24.62
N LYS A 306 -62.36 -9.73 24.03
CA LYS A 306 -61.80 -8.77 23.07
C LYS A 306 -60.68 -7.94 23.69
N GLN A 307 -60.86 -7.48 24.93
CA GLN A 307 -59.84 -6.73 25.66
C GLN A 307 -58.61 -7.60 25.97
N ALA A 308 -58.80 -8.83 26.47
CA ALA A 308 -57.71 -9.75 26.77
C ALA A 308 -56.89 -10.11 25.52
N VAL A 309 -57.55 -10.35 24.38
CA VAL A 309 -56.87 -10.60 23.09
C VAL A 309 -56.13 -9.35 22.61
N ALA A 310 -56.70 -8.16 22.76
CA ALA A 310 -56.04 -6.90 22.42
C ALA A 310 -54.80 -6.67 23.29
N ASP A 311 -54.89 -6.89 24.61
CA ASP A 311 -53.79 -6.71 25.55
C ASP A 311 -52.65 -7.72 25.32
N VAL A 312 -52.97 -9.00 25.10
CA VAL A 312 -51.96 -10.03 24.75
C VAL A 312 -51.27 -9.70 23.42
N THR A 313 -52.03 -9.26 22.42
CA THR A 313 -51.49 -8.90 21.10
C THR A 313 -50.62 -7.64 21.19
N SER A 314 -51.09 -6.60 21.88
CA SER A 314 -50.37 -5.35 22.13
C SER A 314 -49.04 -5.59 22.85
N ASN A 315 -49.05 -6.40 23.92
CA ASN A 315 -47.84 -6.77 24.67
C ASN A 315 -46.85 -7.58 23.80
N ARG A 316 -47.33 -8.50 22.97
CA ARG A 316 -46.49 -9.28 22.03
C ARG A 316 -45.87 -8.38 20.96
N VAL A 317 -46.64 -7.44 20.42
CA VAL A 317 -46.17 -6.44 19.44
C VAL A 317 -45.14 -5.49 20.07
N PHE A 318 -45.37 -5.04 21.31
CA PHE A 318 -44.42 -4.20 22.06
C PHE A 318 -43.08 -4.92 22.29
N ALA A 319 -43.11 -6.17 22.77
CA ALA A 319 -41.91 -6.97 22.95
C ALA A 319 -41.11 -7.14 21.64
N SER A 320 -41.80 -7.44 20.53
CA SER A 320 -41.17 -7.58 19.21
C SER A 320 -40.53 -6.26 18.72
N LYS A 321 -41.20 -5.13 18.95
CA LYS A 321 -40.68 -3.77 18.66
C LYS A 321 -39.45 -3.43 19.51
N LEU A 322 -39.42 -3.81 20.78
CA LEU A 322 -38.26 -3.60 21.65
C LEU A 322 -37.03 -4.39 21.15
N THR A 323 -37.21 -5.68 20.84
CA THR A 323 -36.13 -6.51 20.28
C THR A 323 -35.63 -5.95 18.94
N PHE A 324 -36.51 -5.35 18.12
CA PHE A 324 -36.12 -4.69 16.88
C PHE A 324 -35.21 -3.47 17.11
N ILE A 325 -35.53 -2.61 18.08
CA ILE A 325 -34.71 -1.44 18.42
C ILE A 325 -33.31 -1.90 18.85
N ILE A 326 -33.23 -2.93 19.69
CA ILE A 326 -31.96 -3.48 20.17
C ILE A 326 -31.10 -3.99 19.00
N LEU A 327 -31.63 -4.84 18.11
CA LEU A 327 -30.87 -5.32 16.95
C LEU A 327 -30.43 -4.16 16.02
N SER A 328 -31.27 -3.15 15.84
CA SER A 328 -30.94 -1.99 14.99
C SER A 328 -29.77 -1.17 15.56
N VAL A 329 -29.74 -0.99 16.89
CA VAL A 329 -28.63 -0.30 17.58
C VAL A 329 -27.34 -1.13 17.51
N ILE A 330 -27.41 -2.45 17.68
CA ILE A 330 -26.24 -3.33 17.56
C ILE A 330 -25.72 -3.27 16.11
N PHE A 331 -26.57 -3.41 15.10
CA PHE A 331 -26.18 -3.33 13.69
C PHE A 331 -25.42 -2.05 13.37
N VAL A 332 -25.92 -0.89 13.80
CA VAL A 332 -25.24 0.40 13.63
C VAL A 332 -23.91 0.42 14.41
N GLY A 333 -23.87 -0.07 15.65
CA GLY A 333 -22.66 -0.19 16.44
C GLY A 333 -21.57 -1.04 15.77
N VAL A 334 -21.96 -2.13 15.11
CA VAL A 334 -21.08 -3.00 14.32
C VAL A 334 -20.52 -2.26 13.10
N GLN A 335 -21.36 -1.51 12.36
CA GLN A 335 -20.86 -0.70 11.23
C GLN A 335 -19.91 0.40 11.70
N LEU A 336 -20.21 1.06 12.82
CA LEU A 336 -19.33 2.06 13.43
C LEU A 336 -17.98 1.44 13.83
N LEU A 337 -17.95 0.22 14.36
CA LEU A 337 -16.69 -0.47 14.65
C LEU A 337 -15.86 -0.73 13.37
N GLY A 338 -16.50 -1.17 12.28
CA GLY A 338 -15.85 -1.31 10.97
C GLY A 338 -15.27 0.00 10.43
N ILE A 339 -16.02 1.10 10.55
CA ILE A 339 -15.57 2.45 10.19
C ILE A 339 -14.39 2.90 11.07
N LEU A 340 -14.46 2.72 12.39
CA LEU A 340 -13.38 3.06 13.33
C LEU A 340 -12.09 2.26 13.06
N ILE A 341 -12.22 0.97 12.74
CA ILE A 341 -11.10 0.13 12.28
C ILE A 341 -10.47 0.75 11.03
N GLY A 342 -11.28 1.14 10.05
CA GLY A 342 -10.82 1.83 8.84
C GLY A 342 -10.11 3.16 9.16
N ILE A 343 -10.66 3.98 10.06
CA ILE A 343 -10.06 5.28 10.44
C ILE A 343 -8.69 5.10 11.09
N PHE A 344 -8.53 4.17 12.04
CA PHE A 344 -7.29 4.03 12.83
C PHE A 344 -6.21 3.16 12.18
N ARG A 345 -6.57 2.23 11.27
CA ARG A 345 -5.63 1.27 10.67
C ARG A 345 -5.47 1.37 9.15
N SER A 346 -6.09 2.37 8.53
CA SER A 346 -5.72 2.80 7.17
C SER A 346 -4.53 3.76 7.18
N PHE A 347 -3.94 3.90 5.99
CA PHE A 347 -2.96 4.92 5.65
C PHE A 347 -3.50 5.75 4.49
N ALA A 348 -3.24 7.05 4.52
CA ALA A 348 -3.53 8.01 3.45
C ALA A 348 -2.29 8.35 2.61
N GLY A 349 -1.08 8.21 3.18
CA GLY A 349 0.16 8.46 2.45
C GLY A 349 0.51 7.35 1.45
N ILE A 350 1.08 7.75 0.30
CA ILE A 350 1.34 6.90 -0.87
C ILE A 350 2.23 5.70 -0.51
N ASP A 351 3.29 5.93 0.28
CA ASP A 351 4.20 4.88 0.73
C ASP A 351 4.13 4.58 2.24
N SER A 352 3.23 5.22 3.00
CA SER A 352 3.13 5.04 4.46
C SER A 352 2.93 3.57 4.85
N ALA A 353 2.11 2.82 4.11
CA ALA A 353 1.93 1.39 4.32
C ALA A 353 3.22 0.56 4.10
N LYS A 354 4.11 1.02 3.22
CA LYS A 354 5.43 0.40 2.98
C LYS A 354 6.40 0.78 4.10
N ALA A 355 6.47 2.06 4.48
CA ALA A 355 7.30 2.56 5.58
C ALA A 355 6.97 1.85 6.91
N ALA A 356 5.68 1.77 7.27
CA ALA A 356 5.23 1.05 8.46
C ALA A 356 5.56 -0.45 8.41
N LYS A 357 5.49 -1.08 7.24
CA LYS A 357 5.90 -2.49 7.05
C LYS A 357 7.41 -2.69 7.16
N TYR A 358 8.22 -1.69 6.80
CA TYR A 358 9.68 -1.74 6.92
C TYR A 358 10.16 -1.49 8.35
N ILE A 359 9.55 -0.54 9.08
CA ILE A 359 9.79 -0.30 10.51
C ILE A 359 9.28 -1.48 11.37
N GLY A 360 8.16 -2.09 10.98
CA GLY A 360 7.61 -3.26 11.67
C GLY A 360 7.31 -2.99 13.15
N ASN A 361 7.98 -3.73 14.03
CA ASN A 361 7.85 -3.61 15.50
C ASN A 361 9.17 -3.17 16.17
N PHE A 362 10.19 -2.74 15.41
CA PHE A 362 11.45 -2.29 16.00
C PHE A 362 11.24 -0.98 16.78
N SER A 363 11.88 -0.86 17.93
CA SER A 363 11.74 0.29 18.83
C SER A 363 12.60 1.49 18.42
N GLY A 364 13.77 1.24 17.82
CA GLY A 364 14.73 2.27 17.45
C GLY A 364 15.59 1.90 16.24
N SER A 365 16.36 2.88 15.74
CA SER A 365 17.22 2.68 14.56
C SER A 365 18.31 1.65 14.78
N ASP A 366 18.73 1.49 16.03
CA ASP A 366 19.93 0.75 16.37
C ASP A 366 19.59 -0.74 16.58
N GLU A 367 18.40 -1.04 17.13
CA GLU A 367 17.81 -2.38 17.12
C GLU A 367 17.56 -2.87 15.68
N PHE A 368 16.98 -2.00 14.84
CA PHE A 368 16.77 -2.30 13.42
C PHE A 368 18.10 -2.61 12.70
N ALA A 369 19.11 -1.75 12.90
CA ALA A 369 20.43 -1.93 12.30
C ALA A 369 21.14 -3.18 12.83
N ALA A 370 21.07 -3.47 14.14
CA ALA A 370 21.64 -4.68 14.73
C ALA A 370 20.98 -5.96 14.20
N TYR A 371 19.65 -5.98 14.09
CA TYR A 371 18.91 -7.11 13.51
C TYR A 371 19.34 -7.39 12.06
N HIS A 372 19.45 -6.33 11.26
CA HIS A 372 19.87 -6.42 9.86
C HIS A 372 21.37 -6.77 9.72
N ALA A 373 22.25 -6.20 10.54
CA ALA A 373 23.67 -6.51 10.58
C ALA A 373 23.92 -7.98 10.97
N ALA A 374 23.33 -8.47 12.06
CA ALA A 374 23.45 -9.87 12.47
C ALA A 374 22.90 -10.84 11.43
N ARG A 375 21.94 -10.40 10.58
CA ARG A 375 21.44 -11.19 9.46
C ARG A 375 22.37 -11.14 8.24
N ARG A 376 23.06 -10.01 7.97
CA ARG A 376 24.14 -9.95 6.96
C ARG A 376 25.31 -10.84 7.36
N GLU A 377 25.78 -10.73 8.59
CA GLU A 377 26.90 -11.51 9.14
C GLU A 377 26.67 -13.02 9.00
N ARG A 378 25.44 -13.49 9.25
CA ARG A 378 25.08 -14.89 8.99
C ARG A 378 25.21 -15.27 7.51
N VAL A 379 24.80 -14.40 6.58
CA VAL A 379 24.94 -14.64 5.13
C VAL A 379 26.41 -14.61 4.71
N GLU A 380 27.19 -13.63 5.19
CA GLU A 380 28.63 -13.48 4.93
C GLU A 380 29.41 -14.72 5.39
N ARG A 381 29.18 -15.15 6.64
CA ARG A 381 29.80 -16.35 7.23
C ARG A 381 29.38 -17.64 6.53
N ASP A 382 28.10 -17.84 6.24
CA ASP A 382 27.62 -19.03 5.54
C ASP A 382 28.20 -19.08 4.11
N ALA A 383 28.24 -17.94 3.41
CA ALA A 383 28.82 -17.80 2.08
C ALA A 383 30.32 -18.09 2.08
N GLN A 384 31.08 -17.51 3.01
CA GLN A 384 32.52 -17.74 3.15
C GLN A 384 32.82 -19.21 3.48
N GLN A 385 32.01 -19.87 4.32
CA GLN A 385 32.14 -21.30 4.57
C GLN A 385 31.92 -22.14 3.31
N LYS A 386 30.90 -21.81 2.49
CA LYS A 386 30.65 -22.51 1.21
C LYS A 386 31.74 -22.23 0.17
N LEU A 387 32.24 -21.00 0.11
CA LEU A 387 33.33 -20.59 -0.78
C LEU A 387 34.63 -21.32 -0.45
N ALA A 388 35.04 -21.34 0.82
CA ALA A 388 36.21 -22.10 1.28
C ALA A 388 36.07 -23.61 0.99
N THR A 389 34.86 -24.16 1.15
CA THR A 389 34.58 -25.58 0.79
C THR A 389 34.73 -25.84 -0.71
N LEU A 390 34.31 -24.89 -1.56
CA LEU A 390 34.47 -24.97 -3.02
C LEU A 390 35.95 -24.84 -3.41
N GLN A 391 36.66 -23.84 -2.85
CA GLN A 391 38.09 -23.59 -3.08
C GLN A 391 38.93 -24.81 -2.72
N ASN A 392 38.74 -25.39 -1.52
CA ASN A 392 39.43 -26.62 -1.11
C ASN A 392 39.22 -27.78 -2.09
N ARG A 393 37.99 -27.97 -2.61
CA ARG A 393 37.71 -29.01 -3.61
C ARG A 393 38.36 -28.73 -4.97
N LEU A 394 38.34 -27.47 -5.43
CA LEU A 394 39.03 -27.06 -6.67
C LEU A 394 40.54 -27.26 -6.57
N MET A 395 41.15 -26.93 -5.42
CA MET A 395 42.57 -27.17 -5.16
C MET A 395 42.91 -28.66 -5.17
N MET A 396 42.15 -29.50 -4.45
CA MET A 396 42.38 -30.95 -4.41
C MET A 396 42.27 -31.60 -5.80
N GLN A 397 41.38 -31.11 -6.66
CA GLN A 397 41.27 -31.61 -8.04
C GLN A 397 42.42 -31.10 -8.93
N ARG A 398 42.87 -29.86 -8.76
CA ARG A 398 43.91 -29.23 -9.59
C ARG A 398 45.34 -29.59 -9.18
N GLN A 399 45.60 -29.95 -7.92
CA GLN A 399 46.87 -30.52 -7.48
C GLN A 399 47.28 -31.76 -8.28
N ASN A 400 46.31 -32.52 -8.80
CA ASN A 400 46.53 -33.68 -9.66
C ASN A 400 46.73 -33.33 -11.15
N GLY A 401 46.65 -32.05 -11.55
CA GLY A 401 46.54 -31.65 -12.96
C GLY A 401 47.46 -30.52 -13.43
N ARG A 402 47.69 -29.47 -12.63
CA ARG A 402 48.69 -28.41 -12.94
C ARG A 402 48.92 -27.46 -11.76
N SER A 403 50.16 -27.04 -11.56
CA SER A 403 50.57 -26.04 -10.57
C SER A 403 50.36 -24.61 -11.09
N GLU A 404 49.13 -24.11 -11.00
CA GLU A 404 48.88 -22.67 -11.02
C GLU A 404 49.43 -22.06 -9.71
N PRO A 405 50.14 -20.92 -9.74
CA PRO A 405 50.63 -20.29 -8.52
C PRO A 405 49.47 -19.88 -7.62
N LEU A 406 49.64 -20.02 -6.29
CA LEU A 406 48.67 -19.55 -5.30
C LEU A 406 48.63 -18.01 -5.29
N SER A 407 47.91 -17.39 -6.24
CA SER A 407 47.41 -16.03 -6.04
C SER A 407 46.33 -16.07 -4.95
N GLN A 408 46.43 -15.12 -4.01
CA GLN A 408 45.62 -15.00 -2.81
C GLN A 408 44.14 -15.33 -3.09
N MET A 409 43.57 -16.28 -2.35
CA MET A 409 42.20 -16.74 -2.59
C MET A 409 41.23 -15.60 -2.24
N PRO A 410 40.36 -15.18 -3.16
CA PRO A 410 39.44 -14.09 -2.89
C PRO A 410 38.35 -14.55 -1.92
N THR A 411 37.93 -13.63 -1.06
CA THR A 411 36.92 -13.84 -0.02
C THR A 411 35.54 -13.35 -0.46
N PHE A 412 34.49 -13.76 0.24
CA PHE A 412 33.14 -13.23 -0.04
C PHE A 412 33.06 -11.71 0.17
N ASP A 413 33.86 -11.14 1.08
CA ASP A 413 33.90 -9.69 1.32
C ASP A 413 34.54 -8.95 0.13
N ASP A 414 35.59 -9.51 -0.49
CA ASP A 414 36.17 -8.98 -1.73
C ASP A 414 35.14 -8.96 -2.87
N TYR A 415 34.27 -9.97 -2.95
CA TYR A 415 33.16 -10.00 -3.91
C TYR A 415 32.12 -8.91 -3.63
N VAL A 416 31.75 -8.71 -2.36
CA VAL A 416 30.80 -7.68 -1.94
C VAL A 416 31.33 -6.28 -2.26
N LEU A 417 32.59 -6.00 -1.90
CA LEU A 417 33.28 -4.75 -2.21
C LEU A 417 33.38 -4.54 -3.72
N GLY A 418 33.81 -5.56 -4.47
CA GLY A 418 33.87 -5.52 -5.93
C GLY A 418 32.52 -5.16 -6.57
N LYS A 419 31.41 -5.76 -6.12
CA LYS A 419 30.06 -5.39 -6.60
C LYS A 419 29.61 -3.99 -6.20
N GLN A 420 30.10 -3.43 -5.09
CA GLN A 420 29.82 -2.04 -4.72
C GLN A 420 30.58 -1.08 -5.65
N SER A 421 31.88 -1.31 -5.87
CA SER A 421 32.70 -0.52 -6.80
C SER A 421 32.20 -0.62 -8.25
N ASP A 422 31.83 -1.81 -8.73
CA ASP A 422 31.27 -2.01 -10.07
C ASP A 422 29.97 -1.19 -10.27
N ARG A 423 29.11 -1.11 -9.23
CA ARG A 423 27.89 -0.31 -9.23
C ARG A 423 28.17 1.19 -9.20
N GLU A 424 29.14 1.63 -8.41
CA GLU A 424 29.54 3.03 -8.32
C GLU A 424 30.15 3.53 -9.64
N ASN A 425 31.04 2.75 -10.25
CA ASN A 425 31.60 3.03 -11.57
C ASN A 425 30.50 3.06 -12.65
N SER A 426 29.54 2.12 -12.60
CA SER A 426 28.39 2.11 -13.51
C SER A 426 27.51 3.35 -13.37
N ARG A 427 27.30 3.84 -12.14
CA ARG A 427 26.58 5.09 -11.87
C ARG A 427 27.32 6.30 -12.42
N HIS A 428 28.61 6.45 -12.14
CA HIS A 428 29.41 7.56 -12.66
C HIS A 428 29.40 7.59 -14.19
N ASN A 429 29.59 6.44 -14.85
CA ASN A 429 29.54 6.35 -16.32
C ASN A 429 28.16 6.70 -16.89
N GLN A 430 27.05 6.32 -16.24
CA GLN A 430 25.71 6.73 -16.66
C GLN A 430 25.49 8.25 -16.53
N THR A 431 25.95 8.85 -15.43
CA THR A 431 25.89 10.31 -15.24
C THR A 431 26.70 11.04 -16.33
N HIS A 432 27.93 10.60 -16.61
CA HIS A 432 28.76 11.22 -17.66
C HIS A 432 28.18 11.03 -19.07
N ALA A 433 27.59 9.87 -19.38
CA ALA A 433 26.93 9.63 -20.67
C ALA A 433 25.71 10.55 -20.86
N GLN A 434 24.90 10.77 -19.83
CA GLN A 434 23.77 11.73 -19.90
C GLN A 434 24.22 13.18 -20.10
N THR A 435 25.40 13.56 -19.61
CA THR A 435 25.98 14.88 -19.87
C THR A 435 26.49 15.01 -21.31
N GLN A 436 27.08 13.96 -21.89
CA GLN A 436 27.62 14.00 -23.26
C GLN A 436 26.56 13.97 -24.37
N ILE A 437 25.37 13.38 -24.12
CA ILE A 437 24.27 13.34 -25.12
C ILE A 437 23.62 14.72 -25.32
N LYS A 438 23.95 15.73 -24.48
CA LYS A 438 23.47 17.12 -24.63
C LYS A 438 24.34 18.02 -25.53
N THR A 439 25.36 17.48 -26.20
CA THR A 439 26.07 18.21 -27.25
C THR A 439 25.36 18.00 -28.59
N PRO A 440 24.91 19.05 -29.32
CA PRO A 440 24.24 18.89 -30.60
C PRO A 440 25.15 18.19 -31.62
N GLN A 441 24.75 17.00 -32.05
CA GLN A 441 25.51 16.21 -33.02
C GLN A 441 25.30 16.79 -34.42
N THR A 442 26.30 17.52 -34.93
CA THR A 442 26.25 18.13 -36.26
C THR A 442 26.11 17.05 -37.34
N ALA A 443 24.99 17.05 -38.07
CA ALA A 443 24.75 16.12 -39.16
C ALA A 443 25.65 16.44 -40.38
N PRO A 444 26.14 15.45 -41.14
CA PRO A 444 26.92 15.70 -42.35
C PRO A 444 26.06 16.35 -43.44
N ALA A 445 26.54 17.45 -44.02
CA ALA A 445 25.87 18.12 -45.13
C ALA A 445 26.02 17.30 -46.44
N VAL A 446 24.89 17.00 -47.07
CA VAL A 446 24.83 16.50 -48.46
C VAL A 446 24.71 17.70 -49.41
N ALA A 447 25.39 17.65 -50.56
CA ALA A 447 25.59 18.78 -51.45
C ALA A 447 24.70 18.78 -52.71
N SER A 448 24.61 19.98 -53.33
CA SER A 448 24.14 20.31 -54.70
C SER A 448 22.63 20.36 -54.98
N PRO A 449 22.18 21.15 -55.99
CA PRO A 449 22.77 22.38 -56.56
C PRO A 449 21.76 23.57 -56.69
N ALA A 450 22.20 24.67 -57.31
CA ALA A 450 21.50 25.97 -57.35
C ALA A 450 20.58 26.20 -58.57
N SER A 451 19.64 27.17 -58.44
CA SER A 451 19.43 28.32 -59.36
C SER A 451 18.10 29.07 -59.09
N GLU A 452 18.18 30.40 -58.91
CA GLU A 452 17.40 31.48 -59.61
C GLU A 452 15.83 31.47 -59.75
N THR A 453 15.06 32.60 -59.72
CA THR A 453 15.34 34.06 -59.53
C THR A 453 14.06 34.87 -59.07
N VAL A 454 14.22 36.16 -58.69
CA VAL A 454 13.26 37.32 -58.64
C VAL A 454 12.07 37.40 -57.62
N SER A 455 12.26 38.29 -56.64
CA SER A 455 11.39 39.39 -56.11
C SER A 455 9.84 39.30 -56.00
N SER A 456 9.31 39.51 -54.78
CA SER A 456 8.36 40.59 -54.42
C SER A 456 8.15 40.67 -52.89
N ALA A 457 7.94 41.88 -52.33
CA ALA A 457 7.88 42.10 -50.89
C ALA A 457 6.45 42.16 -50.32
N THR A 458 6.26 41.74 -49.05
CA THR A 458 5.54 42.51 -48.01
C THR A 458 5.75 41.91 -46.60
N THR A 459 6.32 42.74 -45.73
CA THR A 459 6.20 42.84 -44.27
C THR A 459 5.41 41.77 -43.47
N ALA A 460 6.13 41.03 -42.62
CA ALA A 460 5.67 40.67 -41.28
C ALA A 460 6.91 40.42 -40.37
N ALA A 461 7.06 41.21 -39.30
CA ALA A 461 8.14 41.03 -38.33
C ALA A 461 7.68 40.11 -37.17
N PRO A 462 8.52 39.16 -36.73
CA PRO A 462 8.38 38.53 -35.42
C PRO A 462 9.28 39.24 -34.40
N GLU A 463 8.70 39.69 -33.30
CA GLU A 463 9.42 40.33 -32.19
C GLU A 463 10.39 39.35 -31.51
N THR A 464 11.68 39.65 -31.53
CA THR A 464 12.67 38.90 -30.74
C THR A 464 12.61 39.31 -29.27
N SER A 465 12.11 38.42 -28.42
CA SER A 465 12.10 38.61 -26.97
C SER A 465 13.54 38.77 -26.40
N PRO A 466 13.87 39.86 -25.68
CA PRO A 466 15.24 40.13 -25.21
C PRO A 466 15.78 39.14 -24.16
N ALA A 467 14.92 38.30 -23.58
CA ALA A 467 15.28 37.48 -22.41
C ALA A 467 16.16 36.25 -22.74
N ALA A 468 16.22 35.82 -24.01
CA ALA A 468 16.99 34.64 -24.42
C ALA A 468 18.49 34.95 -24.58
N THR A 469 18.82 36.04 -25.29
CA THR A 469 20.21 36.47 -25.52
C THR A 469 20.91 36.90 -24.23
N VAL A 470 20.23 37.64 -23.34
CA VAL A 470 20.81 38.07 -22.06
C VAL A 470 21.18 36.87 -21.16
N ARG A 471 20.37 35.80 -21.16
CA ARG A 471 20.70 34.59 -20.38
C ARG A 471 21.93 33.86 -20.93
N ASP A 472 22.04 33.75 -22.25
CA ASP A 472 23.21 33.13 -22.88
C ASP A 472 24.48 33.98 -22.68
N GLU A 473 24.39 35.31 -22.78
CA GLU A 473 25.49 36.22 -22.40
C GLU A 473 25.92 36.03 -20.95
N THR A 474 24.99 35.97 -19.98
CA THR A 474 25.36 35.74 -18.57
C THR A 474 26.08 34.41 -18.36
N ALA A 475 25.60 33.32 -18.96
CA ALA A 475 26.24 32.00 -18.85
C ALA A 475 27.64 31.98 -19.50
N ARG A 476 27.83 32.68 -20.62
CA ARG A 476 29.13 32.84 -21.28
C ARG A 476 30.10 33.70 -20.44
N ILE A 477 29.58 34.70 -19.71
CA ILE A 477 30.36 35.52 -18.78
C ILE A 477 30.79 34.74 -17.52
N GLU A 478 29.94 33.86 -16.97
CA GLU A 478 30.31 33.05 -15.79
C GLU A 478 31.45 32.06 -16.08
N ASN A 479 31.62 31.63 -17.34
CA ASN A 479 32.70 30.73 -17.76
C ASN A 479 34.07 31.41 -17.94
N LEU A 480 34.18 32.75 -17.78
CA LEU A 480 35.44 33.49 -17.99
C LEU A 480 36.40 33.53 -16.79
N GLY A 481 36.09 32.82 -15.70
CA GLY A 481 36.98 32.71 -14.54
C GLY A 481 37.02 33.99 -13.69
N ASP A 482 38.18 34.30 -13.11
CA ASP A 482 38.35 35.46 -12.22
C ASP A 482 38.78 36.71 -13.01
N LEU A 483 37.81 37.59 -13.25
CA LEU A 483 37.99 38.84 -13.99
C LEU A 483 38.70 39.93 -13.19
N THR A 484 38.93 39.74 -11.87
CA THR A 484 39.59 40.76 -11.02
C THR A 484 41.07 40.96 -11.34
N THR A 485 41.65 40.06 -12.13
CA THR A 485 43.04 40.14 -12.62
C THR A 485 43.22 40.99 -13.87
N LEU A 486 42.14 41.37 -14.57
CA LEU A 486 42.17 42.09 -15.83
C LEU A 486 41.97 43.60 -15.64
N SER A 487 42.76 44.40 -16.35
CA SER A 487 42.55 45.85 -16.45
C SER A 487 41.32 46.22 -17.29
N ALA A 488 40.87 47.47 -17.19
CA ALA A 488 39.70 47.96 -17.94
C ALA A 488 39.90 47.89 -19.47
N GLU A 489 41.14 48.07 -19.95
CA GLU A 489 41.48 47.99 -21.37
C GLU A 489 41.48 46.54 -21.88
N GLU A 490 41.98 45.60 -21.08
CA GLU A 490 41.95 44.15 -21.39
C GLU A 490 40.52 43.62 -21.37
N LEU A 491 39.68 44.05 -20.42
CA LEU A 491 38.26 43.73 -20.39
C LEU A 491 37.51 44.20 -21.66
N ALA A 492 37.85 45.38 -22.18
CA ALA A 492 37.28 45.87 -23.44
C ALA A 492 37.71 45.01 -24.65
N GLN A 493 38.94 44.49 -24.64
CA GLN A 493 39.43 43.57 -25.67
C GLN A 493 38.73 42.19 -25.57
N VAL A 494 38.56 41.65 -24.36
CA VAL A 494 37.83 40.38 -24.12
C VAL A 494 36.36 40.51 -24.52
N ALA A 495 35.70 41.62 -24.17
CA ALA A 495 34.33 41.93 -24.60
C ALA A 495 34.21 41.90 -26.13
N LYS A 496 35.12 42.58 -26.83
CA LYS A 496 35.14 42.67 -28.29
C LYS A 496 35.47 41.34 -28.97
N ALA A 497 36.39 40.55 -28.40
CA ALA A 497 36.81 39.26 -28.97
C ALA A 497 35.71 38.18 -28.85
N LEU A 498 34.89 38.24 -27.79
CA LEU A 498 33.84 37.25 -27.52
C LEU A 498 32.43 37.70 -27.94
N GLY A 499 32.28 38.96 -28.37
CA GLY A 499 30.97 39.55 -28.68
C GLY A 499 30.08 39.66 -27.44
N LEU A 500 30.67 40.04 -26.30
CA LEU A 500 29.98 40.19 -25.02
C LEU A 500 29.85 41.67 -24.63
N SER A 501 28.83 42.00 -23.86
CA SER A 501 28.60 43.36 -23.36
C SER A 501 29.65 43.75 -22.30
N LEU A 502 30.33 44.88 -22.53
CA LEU A 502 31.39 45.40 -21.65
C LEU A 502 30.87 45.71 -20.25
N ASP A 503 29.67 46.29 -20.15
CA ASP A 503 29.03 46.61 -18.87
C ASP A 503 28.72 45.36 -18.04
N ALA A 504 28.34 44.25 -18.68
CA ALA A 504 28.06 43.00 -18.00
C ALA A 504 29.35 42.38 -17.41
N LEU A 505 30.44 42.39 -18.17
CA LEU A 505 31.77 41.96 -17.69
C LEU A 505 32.27 42.84 -16.53
N ALA A 506 32.15 44.17 -16.64
CA ALA A 506 32.49 45.09 -15.57
C ALA A 506 31.63 44.89 -14.30
N SER A 507 30.33 44.57 -14.48
CA SER A 507 29.45 44.24 -13.35
C SER A 507 29.90 42.96 -12.64
N ARG A 508 30.31 41.92 -13.39
CA ARG A 508 30.78 40.65 -12.83
C ARG A 508 32.12 40.80 -12.11
N GLN A 509 33.05 41.57 -12.66
CA GLN A 509 34.32 41.90 -12.01
C GLN A 509 34.10 42.57 -10.64
N ARG A 510 33.16 43.54 -10.54
CA ARG A 510 32.82 44.18 -9.25
C ARG A 510 32.24 43.18 -8.25
N VAL A 511 31.35 42.28 -8.69
CA VAL A 511 30.78 41.24 -7.82
C VAL A 511 31.86 40.27 -7.33
N GLN A 512 32.79 39.86 -8.21
CA GLN A 512 33.94 39.02 -7.82
C GLN A 512 34.87 39.73 -6.84
N ALA A 513 35.18 41.02 -7.05
CA ALA A 513 35.99 41.81 -6.12
C ALA A 513 35.32 41.94 -4.73
N ILE A 514 34.00 42.11 -4.67
CA ILE A 514 33.24 42.13 -3.41
C ILE A 514 33.25 40.76 -2.73
N LEU A 515 33.05 39.66 -3.47
CA LEU A 515 33.08 38.31 -2.94
C LEU A 515 34.47 37.89 -2.45
N ASN A 516 35.53 38.29 -3.16
CA ASN A 516 36.91 38.06 -2.72
C ASN A 516 37.23 38.87 -1.46
N LYS A 517 36.76 40.13 -1.36
CA LYS A 517 36.85 40.95 -0.13
C LYS A 517 36.00 40.43 1.03
N ALA A 518 34.96 39.64 0.78
CA ALA A 518 34.13 39.01 1.82
C ALA A 518 34.63 37.62 2.24
N ARG A 519 35.68 37.09 1.58
CA ARG A 519 36.32 35.79 1.88
C ARG A 519 37.73 35.94 2.47
N ALA A 520 38.30 37.14 2.41
CA ALA A 520 39.53 37.54 3.08
C ALA A 520 39.22 38.21 4.43
#